data_AF-A0A0G0U5M2-F1
#
_entry.id   AF-A0A0G0U5M2-F1
#
_cell.length_a   1.000
_cell.length_b   1.000
_cell.length_c   1.000
_cell.angle_alpha   90.00
_cell.angle_beta   90.00
_cell.angle_gamma   90.00
#
_symmetry.space_group_name_H-M   'P 1'
#
loop_
_entity.id
_entity.type
_entity.pdbx_description
1 polymer ?
#
loop_
_entity_poly.entity_id
_entity_poly.type
_entity_poly.pdbx_seq_one_letter_code
_entity_poly.pdbx_strand_id
1 'polypeptide(L)'
;MNPYMSKPSTEHNINVPDHLIKELLTDSEIRMVKQRLLIINLLEEGLSIRKIAQQAKVGTDTVVRVARMAEKRGLRRLLDKQLKTKKSKTPWIFGKSE
;
A
#
# COMPACT_ATOMS: atom_id res chain seq x y z
N MET A 1 -9.54 23.50 42.89
CA MET A 1 -8.30 23.38 42.10
C MET A 1 -7.69 22.02 42.44
N ASN A 2 -7.69 21.07 41.50
CA ASN A 2 -7.31 19.69 41.78
C ASN A 2 -5.79 19.51 41.61
N PRO A 3 -5.00 19.20 42.66
CA PRO A 3 -3.53 19.26 42.63
C PRO A 3 -2.83 18.04 42.00
N TYR A 4 -3.58 17.10 41.40
CA TYR A 4 -3.05 15.83 40.88
C TYR A 4 -3.26 15.67 39.38
N MET A 5 -2.78 16.62 38.57
CA MET A 5 -2.57 16.35 37.14
C MET A 5 -1.07 16.18 36.89
N SER A 6 -0.61 14.93 36.94
CA SER A 6 0.70 14.54 36.46
C SER A 6 0.88 15.01 35.02
N LYS A 7 2.03 15.60 34.68
CA LYS A 7 2.32 16.00 33.30
C LYS A 7 2.19 14.76 32.39
N PRO A 8 1.47 14.84 31.26
CA PRO A 8 1.38 13.72 30.34
C PRO A 8 2.79 13.34 29.87
N SER A 9 3.16 12.06 30.05
CA SER A 9 4.44 11.53 29.60
C SER A 9 4.32 11.09 28.15
N THR A 10 5.29 11.45 27.31
CA THR A 10 5.37 11.01 25.91
C THR A 10 6.14 9.71 25.73
N GLU A 11 6.71 9.15 26.80
CA GLU A 11 7.56 7.94 26.76
C GLU A 11 6.75 6.65 26.88
N HIS A 12 5.67 6.53 26.11
CA HIS A 12 4.94 5.27 26.00
C HIS A 12 5.39 4.52 24.75
N ASN A 13 5.88 3.29 24.92
CA ASN A 13 6.06 2.37 23.81
C ASN A 13 4.69 1.84 23.38
N ILE A 14 4.05 2.53 22.44
CA ILE A 14 2.70 2.20 21.98
C ILE A 14 2.81 1.16 20.86
N ASN A 15 2.34 -0.05 21.12
CA ASN A 15 2.06 -1.03 20.07
C ASN A 15 0.64 -0.79 19.54
N VAL A 16 0.49 -0.52 18.24
CA VAL A 16 -0.81 -0.26 17.61
C VAL A 16 -1.29 -1.53 16.90
N PRO A 17 -2.37 -2.18 17.37
CA PRO A 17 -2.91 -3.36 16.70
C PRO A 17 -3.50 -3.04 15.31
N ASP A 18 -3.36 -3.95 14.35
CA ASP A 18 -3.83 -3.76 12.97
C ASP A 18 -5.35 -3.48 12.86
N HIS A 19 -6.17 -4.07 13.74
CA HIS A 19 -7.61 -3.84 13.74
C HIS A 19 -7.95 -2.39 14.13
N LEU A 20 -7.14 -1.79 15.00
CA LEU A 20 -7.31 -0.42 15.46
C LEU A 20 -6.94 0.59 14.36
N ILE A 21 -5.99 0.24 13.48
CA ILE A 21 -5.61 1.08 12.33
C ILE A 21 -6.83 1.37 11.44
N LYS A 22 -7.71 0.38 11.22
CA LYS A 22 -8.90 0.59 10.37
C LYS A 22 -9.90 1.55 11.00
N GLU A 23 -10.05 1.52 12.32
CA GLU A 23 -10.94 2.44 13.06
C GLU A 23 -10.37 3.85 13.15
N LEU A 24 -9.03 3.99 13.11
CA LEU A 24 -8.36 5.29 13.14
C LEU A 24 -8.32 5.99 11.77
N LEU A 25 -8.44 5.24 10.68
CA LEU A 25 -8.40 5.79 9.33
C LEU A 25 -9.80 6.20 8.87
N THR A 26 -9.87 7.36 8.23
CA THR A 26 -11.06 7.81 7.51
C THR A 26 -11.25 7.03 6.22
N ASP A 27 -12.49 7.05 5.68
CA ASP A 27 -12.81 6.40 4.40
C ASP A 27 -11.97 6.94 3.23
N SER A 28 -11.59 8.22 3.24
CA SER A 28 -10.70 8.80 2.23
C SER A 28 -9.28 8.24 2.34
N GLU A 29 -8.76 8.09 3.55
CA GLU A 29 -7.43 7.51 3.78
C GLU A 29 -7.39 6.03 3.39
N ILE A 30 -8.42 5.25 3.74
CA ILE A 30 -8.53 3.86 3.31
C ILE A 30 -8.56 3.76 1.78
N ARG A 31 -9.33 4.62 1.10
CA ARG A 31 -9.34 4.70 -0.36
C ARG A 31 -7.95 5.01 -0.91
N MET A 32 -7.23 5.97 -0.33
CA MET A 32 -5.87 6.29 -0.73
C MET A 32 -4.89 5.12 -0.54
N VAL A 33 -5.00 4.36 0.55
CA VAL A 33 -4.18 3.17 0.77
C VAL A 33 -4.43 2.13 -0.31
N LYS A 34 -5.70 1.82 -0.61
CA LYS A 34 -6.10 0.91 -1.69
C LYS A 34 -5.55 1.38 -3.05
N GLN A 35 -5.67 2.67 -3.31
CA GLN A 35 -5.17 3.30 -4.53
C GLN A 35 -3.66 3.10 -4.71
N ARG A 36 -2.89 3.33 -3.65
CA ARG A 36 -1.43 3.15 -3.68
C ARG A 36 -1.04 1.69 -3.86
N LEU A 37 -1.74 0.75 -3.23
CA LEU A 37 -1.52 -0.68 -3.43
C LEU A 37 -1.80 -1.11 -4.88
N LEU A 38 -2.88 -0.62 -5.49
CA LEU A 38 -3.16 -0.86 -6.91
C LEU A 38 -2.02 -0.37 -7.80
N ILE A 39 -1.52 0.84 -7.56
CA ILE A 39 -0.38 1.39 -8.31
C ILE A 39 0.86 0.48 -8.18
N ILE A 40 1.14 -0.03 -6.98
CA ILE A 40 2.28 -0.93 -6.77
C ILE A 40 2.12 -2.23 -7.57
N ASN A 41 0.94 -2.86 -7.54
CA ASN A 41 0.68 -4.07 -8.31
C ASN A 41 0.86 -3.84 -9.82
N LEU A 42 0.35 -2.71 -10.34
CA LEU A 42 0.49 -2.38 -11.77
C LEU A 42 1.94 -2.06 -12.16
N LEU A 43 2.74 -1.51 -11.24
CA LEU A 43 4.19 -1.33 -11.43
C LEU A 43 4.90 -2.68 -11.51
N GLU A 44 4.49 -3.67 -10.70
CA GLU A 44 5.03 -5.03 -10.73
C GLU A 44 4.66 -5.78 -12.02
N GLU A 45 3.47 -5.52 -12.57
CA GLU A 45 3.04 -6.01 -13.89
C GLU A 45 3.81 -5.34 -15.06
N GLY A 46 4.66 -4.35 -14.80
CA GLY A 46 5.50 -3.70 -15.81
C GLY A 46 4.80 -2.60 -16.61
N LEU A 47 3.67 -2.07 -16.15
CA LEU A 47 2.98 -0.98 -16.84
C LEU A 47 3.76 0.33 -16.76
N SER A 48 3.65 1.16 -17.80
CA SER A 48 4.23 2.50 -17.80
C SER A 48 3.46 3.46 -16.89
N ILE A 49 4.16 4.46 -16.33
CA ILE A 49 3.58 5.49 -15.45
C ILE A 49 2.31 6.10 -16.03
N ARG A 50 2.29 6.39 -17.34
CA ARG A 50 1.13 6.97 -18.03
C ARG A 50 -0.07 6.03 -18.04
N LYS A 51 0.12 4.74 -18.34
CA LYS A 51 -0.96 3.75 -18.35
C LYS A 51 -1.52 3.54 -16.95
N ILE A 52 -0.66 3.48 -15.94
CA ILE A 52 -1.05 3.33 -14.54
C ILE A 52 -1.89 4.54 -14.10
N ALA A 53 -1.45 5.76 -14.41
CA ALA A 53 -2.19 6.98 -14.09
C ALA A 53 -3.62 6.96 -14.67
N GLN A 54 -3.77 6.49 -15.92
CA GLN A 54 -5.06 6.34 -16.57
C GLN A 54 -5.94 5.28 -15.90
N GLN A 55 -5.41 4.07 -15.68
CA GLN A 55 -6.17 2.95 -15.10
C GLN A 55 -6.57 3.22 -13.66
N ALA A 56 -5.65 3.76 -12.87
CA ALA A 56 -5.87 4.10 -11.48
C ALA A 56 -6.64 5.43 -11.33
N LYS A 57 -6.84 6.21 -12.40
CA LYS A 57 -7.51 7.52 -12.34
C LYS A 57 -6.81 8.49 -11.37
N VAL A 58 -5.49 8.58 -11.45
CA VAL A 58 -4.66 9.48 -10.62
C VAL A 58 -3.68 10.27 -11.49
N GLY A 59 -3.09 11.34 -10.93
CA GLY A 59 -2.00 12.07 -11.58
C GLY A 59 -0.73 11.24 -11.72
N THR A 60 0.07 11.53 -12.76
CA THR A 60 1.37 10.87 -12.98
C THR A 60 2.35 11.14 -11.84
N ASP A 61 2.26 12.29 -11.19
CA ASP A 61 3.03 12.66 -9.99
C ASP A 61 2.77 11.69 -8.83
N THR A 62 1.52 11.26 -8.66
CA THR A 62 1.11 10.30 -7.63
C THR A 62 1.72 8.94 -7.90
N VAL A 63 1.70 8.49 -9.16
CA VAL A 63 2.33 7.23 -9.57
C VAL A 63 3.84 7.25 -9.30
N VAL A 64 4.53 8.33 -9.69
CA VAL A 64 5.97 8.51 -9.45
C VAL A 64 6.29 8.49 -7.95
N ARG A 65 5.48 9.15 -7.13
CA ARG A 65 5.66 9.18 -5.67
C ARG A 65 5.54 7.79 -5.06
N VAL A 66 4.57 7.00 -5.52
CA VAL A 66 4.36 5.62 -5.05
C VAL A 66 5.49 4.71 -5.53
N ALA A 67 5.96 4.85 -6.77
CA ALA A 67 7.09 4.08 -7.28
C ALA A 67 8.35 4.26 -6.42
N ARG A 68 8.70 5.51 -6.11
CA ARG A 68 9.83 5.84 -5.22
C ARG A 68 9.64 5.29 -3.80
N MET A 69 8.41 5.32 -3.29
CA MET A 69 8.08 4.78 -1.97
C MET A 69 8.27 3.27 -1.91
N ALA A 70 7.82 2.55 -2.95
CA ALA A 70 7.92 1.10 -3.04
C ALA A 70 9.38 0.63 -3.10
N GLU A 71 10.24 1.38 -3.80
CA GLU A 71 11.69 1.11 -3.88
C GLU A 71 12.38 1.35 -2.53
N LYS A 72 12.12 2.49 -1.87
CA LYS A 72 12.84 2.88 -0.65
C LYS A 72 12.50 2.00 0.56
N ARG A 73 11.26 1.56 0.70
CA ARG A 73 10.78 0.92 1.95
C ARG A 73 10.80 -0.60 1.94
N GLY A 74 11.40 -1.23 0.92
CA GLY A 74 11.36 -2.69 0.78
C GLY A 74 9.92 -3.23 0.72
N LEU A 75 8.96 -2.39 0.37
CA LEU A 75 7.53 -2.69 0.33
C LEU A 75 7.27 -3.85 -0.63
N ARG A 76 8.01 -3.90 -1.75
CA ARG A 76 8.05 -5.03 -2.67
C ARG A 76 8.33 -6.36 -1.95
N ARG A 77 9.30 -6.42 -1.04
CA ARG A 77 9.64 -7.65 -0.29
C ARG A 77 8.54 -8.06 0.69
N LEU A 78 7.88 -7.08 1.32
CA LEU A 78 6.76 -7.34 2.24
C LEU A 78 5.53 -7.84 1.47
N LEU A 79 5.24 -7.22 0.33
CA LEU A 79 4.19 -7.64 -0.58
C LEU A 79 4.47 -9.02 -1.15
N ASP A 80 5.69 -9.31 -1.60
CA ASP A 80 6.10 -10.65 -2.04
C ASP A 80 5.87 -11.71 -0.95
N LYS A 81 6.15 -11.38 0.31
CA LYS A 81 5.98 -12.32 1.44
C LYS A 81 4.50 -12.61 1.73
N GLN A 82 3.60 -11.65 1.54
CA GLN A 82 2.16 -11.81 1.79
C GLN A 82 1.37 -12.27 0.55
N LEU A 83 1.69 -11.77 -0.64
CA LEU A 83 0.96 -11.96 -1.89
C LEU A 83 1.35 -13.21 -2.67
N LYS A 84 2.49 -13.86 -2.36
CA LYS A 84 2.84 -15.21 -2.89
C LYS A 84 1.78 -16.29 -2.60
N THR A 85 0.77 -15.98 -1.79
CA THR A 85 -0.37 -16.85 -1.50
C THR A 85 -1.44 -16.90 -2.60
N LYS A 86 -1.37 -16.06 -3.65
CA LYS A 86 -2.33 -16.11 -4.77
C LYS A 86 -1.62 -16.24 -6.12
N LYS A 87 -1.14 -17.46 -6.43
CA LYS A 87 -0.95 -17.84 -7.85
C LYS A 87 -2.32 -17.73 -8.51
N SER A 88 -2.44 -16.92 -9.56
CA SER A 88 -3.67 -16.89 -10.36
C SER A 88 -3.91 -18.29 -10.92
N LYS A 89 -5.14 -18.81 -10.77
CA LYS A 89 -5.55 -20.11 -11.34
C LYS A 89 -5.77 -20.03 -12.86
N THR A 90 -5.51 -18.88 -13.47
CA THR A 90 -5.71 -18.68 -14.90
C THR A 90 -4.59 -19.41 -15.66
N PRO A 91 -4.90 -20.40 -16.51
CA PRO A 91 -3.90 -21.04 -17.35
C PRO A 91 -3.24 -19.98 -18.23
N TRP A 92 -1.91 -19.95 -18.25
CA TRP A 92 -1.18 -19.07 -19.14
C TRP A 92 -1.37 -19.55 -20.59
N ILE A 93 -2.20 -18.83 -21.35
CA ILE A 93 -2.70 -19.23 -22.69
C ILE A 93 -1.83 -18.72 -23.86
N PHE A 94 -0.71 -18.03 -23.61
CA PHE A 94 0.14 -17.42 -24.65
C PHE A 94 1.44 -18.19 -24.97
N GLY A 95 1.44 -19.52 -24.83
CA GLY A 95 2.65 -20.33 -25.01
C GLY A 95 2.50 -21.63 -25.80
N LYS A 96 1.42 -21.82 -26.55
CA LYS A 96 1.36 -22.92 -27.52
C LYS A 96 1.59 -22.37 -28.91
N SER A 97 2.87 -22.25 -29.25
CA SER A 97 3.32 -22.29 -30.63
C SER A 97 3.75 -23.73 -30.89
N GLU A 98 3.05 -24.37 -31.85
CA GLU A 98 3.22 -25.72 -32.39
C GLU A 98 2.69 -26.89 -31.54
#